data_AF-A0A7C1EG15-F1
#
_entry.id   AF-A0A7C1EG15-F1
#
_cell.length_a   1.000
_cell.length_b   1.000
_cell.length_c   1.000
_cell.angle_alpha   90.00
_cell.angle_beta   90.00
_cell.angle_gamma   90.00
#
_symmetry.space_group_name_H-M   'P 1'
#
loop_
_entity.id
_entity.type
_entity.pdbx_description
1 polymer ?
#
loop_
_entity_poly.entity_id
_entity_poly.type
_entity_poly.pdbx_seq_one_letter_code
_entity_poly.pdbx_strand_id
1 'polypeptide(L)' 'AEFEGEKGVIFHNVLVRVAKGLVPELHLDTDDANAADLENGDMLRIIV' A
#
# COMPACT_ATOMS: atom_id res chain seq x y z
N ALA A 1 -2.05 3.56 5.21
CA ALA A 1 -2.57 2.37 4.51
C ALA A 1 -2.24 1.15 5.37
N GLU A 2 -3.18 0.26 5.58
CA GLU A 2 -3.05 -0.90 6.48
C GLU A 2 -3.18 -2.21 5.70
N PHE A 3 -2.34 -3.16 6.09
CA PHE A 3 -2.41 -4.56 5.67
C PHE A 3 -2.40 -5.45 6.92
N GLU A 4 -3.30 -6.44 6.98
CA GLU A 4 -3.54 -7.28 8.16
C GLU A 4 -2.93 -8.71 8.03
N GLY A 5 -2.00 -8.92 7.09
CA GLY A 5 -1.34 -10.21 6.88
C GLY A 5 -0.39 -10.64 8.01
N GLU A 6 0.35 -11.74 7.82
CA GLU A 6 1.28 -12.28 8.84
C GLU A 6 2.35 -11.25 9.24
N LYS A 7 2.83 -10.46 8.28
CA LYS A 7 3.66 -9.27 8.53
C LYS A 7 2.89 -7.97 8.31
N GLY A 8 1.67 -7.90 8.84
CA GLY A 8 0.80 -6.73 8.72
C GLY A 8 1.47 -5.44 9.19
N VAL A 9 1.26 -4.36 8.46
CA VAL A 9 1.88 -3.04 8.71
C VAL A 9 0.89 -1.91 8.48
N ILE A 10 1.15 -0.76 9.11
CA ILE A 10 0.47 0.51 8.83
C ILE A 10 1.50 1.51 8.27
N PHE A 11 1.32 1.89 7.01
CA PHE A 11 2.05 2.98 6.38
C PHE A 11 1.43 4.33 6.79
N HIS A 12 2.22 5.14 7.50
CA HIS A 12 1.83 6.49 7.94
C HIS A 12 2.22 7.55 6.89
N ASN A 13 1.45 8.65 6.85
CA ASN A 13 1.72 9.80 5.99
C ASN A 13 1.85 9.47 4.48
N VAL A 14 1.07 8.50 3.99
CA VAL A 14 1.07 8.12 2.57
C VAL A 14 0.53 9.27 1.71
N LEU A 15 1.31 9.67 0.71
CA LEU A 15 0.94 10.73 -0.23
C LEU A 15 -0.14 10.25 -1.21
N VAL A 16 -1.30 10.90 -1.19
CA VAL A 16 -2.37 10.68 -2.19
C VAL A 16 -2.15 11.58 -3.40
N ARG A 17 -2.06 10.99 -4.60
CA ARG A 17 -1.90 11.70 -5.87
C ARG A 17 -3.18 11.61 -6.69
N VAL A 18 -3.70 12.73 -7.17
CA VAL A 18 -4.94 12.81 -7.95
C VAL A 18 -4.65 13.42 -9.32
N ALA A 19 -4.88 12.65 -10.38
CA ALA A 19 -4.79 13.12 -11.76
C ALA A 19 -5.75 12.31 -12.66
N LYS A 20 -6.09 12.86 -13.82
CA LYS A 20 -6.97 12.20 -14.80
C LYS A 20 -6.27 10.96 -15.36
N GLY A 21 -6.96 9.82 -15.34
CA GLY A 21 -6.47 8.56 -15.91
C GLY A 21 -5.64 7.69 -14.97
N LEU A 22 -5.46 8.09 -13.70
CA LEU A 22 -4.88 7.22 -12.68
C LEU A 22 -5.88 6.15 -12.24
N VAL A 23 -5.35 4.98 -11.87
CA VAL A 23 -6.09 3.92 -11.20
C VAL A 23 -5.77 3.94 -9.70
N PRO A 24 -6.70 3.48 -8.84
CA PRO A 24 -6.42 3.33 -7.41
C PRO A 24 -5.39 2.22 -7.19
N GLU A 25 -4.15 2.61 -6.97
CA GLU A 25 -3.02 1.71 -6.76
C GLU A 25 -2.04 2.35 -5.76
N LEU A 26 -1.47 1.51 -4.90
CA LEU A 26 -0.39 1.90 -3.99
C LEU A 26 0.93 1.39 -4.57
N HIS A 27 1.83 2.31 -4.94
CA HIS A 27 3.17 1.94 -5.37
C HIS A 27 4.08 1.88 -4.14
N LEU A 28 4.66 0.69 -3.92
CA LEU A 28 5.68 0.42 -2.91
C LEU A 28 6.94 -0.04 -3.61
N ASP A 29 8.10 0.30 -3.05
CA ASP A 29 9.37 -0.25 -3.50
C ASP A 29 9.48 -1.72 -3.04
N THR A 30 10.33 -2.51 -3.70
CA THR A 30 10.41 -3.96 -3.48
C THR A 30 10.78 -4.32 -2.03
N ASP A 31 11.63 -3.53 -1.39
CA ASP A 31 12.02 -3.74 0.01
C ASP A 31 10.88 -3.45 0.99
N ASP A 32 10.12 -2.37 0.79
CA ASP A 32 8.92 -2.07 1.58
C ASP A 32 7.85 -3.16 1.42
N ALA A 33 7.62 -3.63 0.20
CA ALA A 33 6.68 -4.72 -0.08
C ALA A 33 7.11 -6.03 0.61
N ASN A 34 8.39 -6.40 0.50
CA ASN A 34 8.94 -7.60 1.16
C ASN A 34 8.86 -7.51 2.69
N ALA A 35 9.08 -6.32 3.27
CA ALA A 35 8.96 -6.11 4.72
C ALA A 35 7.53 -6.30 5.21
N ALA A 36 6.55 -5.91 4.39
CA ALA A 36 5.12 -6.06 4.64
C ALA A 36 4.53 -7.43 4.19
N ASP A 37 5.35 -8.29 3.58
CA ASP A 37 4.92 -9.57 2.99
C ASP A 37 3.82 -9.41 1.94
N LEU A 38 3.94 -8.37 1.10
CA LEU A 38 3.00 -8.02 0.05
C LEU A 38 3.45 -8.50 -1.33
N GLU A 39 2.49 -8.94 -2.13
CA GLU A 39 2.65 -9.25 -3.55
C GLU A 39 1.75 -8.37 -4.44
N ASN A 40 2.05 -8.34 -5.75
CA ASN A 40 1.22 -7.61 -6.69
C ASN A 40 -0.20 -8.17 -6.73
N GLY A 41 -1.18 -7.28 -6.51
CA GLY A 41 -2.61 -7.63 -6.49
C GLY A 41 -3.19 -7.75 -5.07
N ASP A 42 -2.36 -7.68 -4.04
CA ASP A 42 -2.84 -7.57 -2.66
C ASP A 42 -3.61 -6.26 -2.43
N MET A 43 -4.67 -6.36 -1.64
CA MET A 43 -5.54 -5.24 -1.32
C MET A 43 -5.19 -4.67 0.05
N LEU A 44 -5.13 -3.35 0.14
CA LEU A 44 -4.87 -2.62 1.38
C LEU A 44 -6.06 -1.73 1.75
N ARG A 45 -6.14 -1.39 3.03
CA ARG A 45 -7.15 -0.47 3.55
C ARG A 45 -6.58 0.94 3.72
N ILE A 46 -7.26 1.96 3.19
CA ILE A 46 -6.99 3.35 3.55
C ILE A 46 -7.65 3.64 4.90
N ILE A 47 -6.86 4.13 5.85
CA ILE A 47 -7.31 4.63 7.16
C ILE A 47 -7.20 6.16 7.13
N VAL A 48 -8.22 6.83 7.66
CA VAL A 48 -8.30 8.30 7.81
C VAL A 48 -8.17 8.72 9.27
#